data_AF-A0A8C6A9S3-F1
#
_entry.id   AF-A0A8C6A9S3-F1
#
_cell.length_a   1.000
_cell.length_b   1.000
_cell.length_c   1.000
_cell.angle_alpha   90.00
_cell.angle_beta   90.00
_cell.angle_gamma   90.00
#
_symmetry.space_group_name_H-M   'P 1'
#
loop_
_entity.id
_entity.type
_entity.pdbx_description
1 polymer ?
#
loop_
_entity_poly.entity_id
_entity_poly.type
_entity_poly.pdbx_seq_one_letter_code
_entity_poly.pdbx_strand_id
1 'polypeptide(L)'
;MESGFTSKDEYLRHFNPRDYLEKYYNFGSRPSAENQILKHLLKNLFKIFCLGGVKGDLLIDIGSGPTIYQLLSACESFKEIIATDYTDQNLQELEKWLRREPGAFDWSPVVTYVCDLEGNRVKGPEKEEKLRRAVRQEPGQPAQARGLPGGRGRAEEQ
;
A
#
# COMPACT_ATOMS: atom_id res chain seq x y z
N MET A 1 21.84 24.45 -8.05
CA MET A 1 20.85 23.88 -7.12
C MET A 1 20.61 22.46 -7.59
N GLU A 2 20.96 21.47 -6.78
CA GLU A 2 20.48 20.10 -7.04
C GLU A 2 18.96 20.12 -7.06
N SER A 3 18.34 19.41 -8.00
CA SER A 3 16.88 19.31 -8.04
C SER A 3 16.41 18.71 -6.72
N GLY A 4 15.47 19.35 -6.02
CA GLY A 4 14.80 18.79 -4.83
C GLY A 4 13.89 17.58 -5.14
N PHE A 5 14.11 16.92 -6.27
CA PHE A 5 13.35 15.80 -6.79
C PHE A 5 14.10 14.49 -6.48
N THR A 6 13.45 13.61 -5.72
CA THR A 6 13.97 12.28 -5.40
C THR A 6 13.85 11.35 -6.61
N SER A 7 14.96 10.77 -7.07
CA SER A 7 14.94 9.84 -8.19
C SER A 7 14.32 8.49 -7.79
N LYS A 8 13.87 7.70 -8.77
CA LYS A 8 13.36 6.34 -8.51
C LYS A 8 14.41 5.43 -7.83
N ASP A 9 15.69 5.59 -8.17
CA ASP A 9 16.76 4.74 -7.63
C ASP A 9 17.01 5.04 -6.14
N GLU A 10 16.70 6.27 -5.69
CA GLU A 10 16.75 6.63 -4.28
C GLU A 10 15.72 5.85 -3.46
N TYR A 11 14.53 5.55 -4.01
CA TYR A 11 13.54 4.72 -3.32
C TYR A 11 14.07 3.31 -3.07
N LEU A 12 14.71 2.69 -4.06
CA LEU A 12 15.28 1.34 -3.91
C LEU A 12 16.36 1.30 -2.82
N ARG A 13 17.17 2.36 -2.71
CA ARG A 13 18.32 2.42 -1.80
C ARG A 13 17.99 2.90 -0.39
N HIS A 14 17.03 3.81 -0.26
CA HIS A 14 16.84 4.58 0.97
C HIS A 14 15.43 4.48 1.58
N PHE A 15 14.45 3.94 0.85
CA PHE A 15 13.11 3.79 1.42
C PHE A 15 13.08 2.65 2.44
N ASN A 16 12.81 2.99 3.71
CA ASN A 16 12.57 2.03 4.77
C ASN A 16 11.05 1.87 5.01
N PRO A 17 10.47 0.69 4.68
CA PRO A 17 9.04 0.43 4.87
C PRO A 17 8.60 0.58 6.33
N ARG A 18 9.43 0.16 7.28
CA ARG A 18 9.05 0.13 8.68
C ARG A 18 8.99 1.53 9.28
N ASP A 19 10.00 2.35 9.01
CA ASP A 19 10.03 3.75 9.46
C ASP A 19 8.85 4.52 8.87
N TYR A 20 8.50 4.25 7.60
CA TYR A 20 7.32 4.81 6.96
C TYR A 20 6.02 4.41 7.67
N LEU A 21 5.83 3.12 7.98
CA LEU A 21 4.66 2.64 8.69
C LEU A 21 4.54 3.24 10.11
N GLU A 22 5.64 3.26 10.85
CA GLU A 22 5.65 3.76 12.23
C GLU A 22 5.41 5.28 12.29
N LYS A 23 5.90 6.04 11.29
CA LYS A 23 5.71 7.48 11.24
C LYS A 23 4.29 7.89 10.84
N TYR A 24 3.70 7.23 9.83
CA TYR A 24 2.46 7.70 9.20
C TYR A 24 1.22 6.88 9.56
N TYR A 25 1.39 5.62 9.94
CA TYR A 25 0.28 4.66 10.10
C TYR A 25 0.20 4.04 11.49
N ASN A 26 1.06 4.48 12.41
CA ASN A 26 0.92 4.16 13.82
C ASN A 26 -0.30 4.87 14.41
N PHE A 27 -1.45 4.19 14.34
CA PHE A 27 -2.76 4.71 14.70
C PHE A 27 -2.99 4.67 16.23
N GLY A 28 -2.10 5.36 16.95
CA GLY A 28 -2.12 5.44 18.40
C GLY A 28 -3.23 6.33 18.97
N SER A 29 -3.40 6.27 20.29
CA SER A 29 -4.39 7.06 21.03
C SER A 29 -4.07 8.55 21.09
N ARG A 30 -2.81 8.94 20.90
CA ARG A 30 -2.39 10.35 20.89
C ARG A 30 -2.79 11.00 19.55
N PRO A 31 -3.49 12.16 19.59
CA PRO A 31 -3.75 12.93 18.39
C PRO A 31 -2.45 13.37 17.73
N SER A 32 -2.27 13.01 16.46
CA SER A 32 -1.20 13.51 15.59
C SER A 32 -1.80 14.03 14.28
N ALA A 33 -1.05 14.83 13.54
CA ALA A 33 -1.49 15.30 12.22
C ALA A 33 -1.69 14.11 11.26
N GLU A 34 -0.78 13.14 11.31
CA GLU A 34 -0.81 11.91 10.52
C GLU A 34 -2.08 11.09 10.83
N ASN A 35 -2.45 10.93 12.11
CA ASN A 35 -3.66 10.21 12.51
C ASN A 35 -4.95 10.90 12.03
N GLN A 36 -4.97 12.24 12.01
CA GLN A 36 -6.12 12.99 11.50
C GLN A 36 -6.27 12.83 9.99
N ILE A 37 -5.16 12.91 9.25
CA ILE A 37 -5.13 12.66 7.81
C ILE A 37 -5.59 11.23 7.51
N LEU A 38 -5.04 10.23 8.21
CA LEU A 38 -5.41 8.83 8.01
C LEU A 38 -6.90 8.59 8.29
N LYS A 39 -7.47 9.15 9.38
CA LYS A 39 -8.92 9.10 9.64
C LYS A 39 -9.74 9.69 8.50
N HIS A 40 -9.29 10.82 7.94
CA HIS A 40 -9.98 11.45 6.81
C HIS A 40 -9.92 10.57 5.55
N LEU A 41 -8.76 9.99 5.25
CA LEU A 41 -8.59 9.05 4.13
C LEU A 41 -9.51 7.85 4.27
N LEU A 42 -9.54 7.20 5.43
CA LEU A 42 -10.38 6.03 5.69
C LEU A 42 -11.88 6.35 5.53
N LYS A 43 -12.34 7.51 6.00
CA LYS A 43 -13.72 7.96 5.79
C LYS A 43 -14.05 8.15 4.31
N ASN A 44 -13.14 8.71 3.54
CA ASN A 44 -13.35 8.95 2.11
C ASN A 44 -13.34 7.64 1.33
N LEU A 45 -12.42 6.72 1.63
CA LEU A 45 -12.37 5.40 1.02
C LEU A 45 -13.62 4.58 1.32
N PHE A 46 -14.10 4.61 2.57
CA PHE A 46 -15.39 4.03 2.93
C PHE A 46 -16.53 4.60 2.08
N LYS A 47 -16.61 5.93 1.95
CA LYS A 47 -17.63 6.56 1.10
C LYS A 47 -17.52 6.08 -0.35
N ILE A 48 -16.33 6.04 -0.92
CA ILE A 48 -16.10 5.65 -2.33
C ILE A 48 -16.54 4.20 -2.56
N PHE A 49 -16.01 3.26 -1.79
CA PHE A 49 -16.20 1.83 -2.05
C PHE A 49 -17.51 1.28 -1.50
N CYS A 50 -18.01 1.78 -0.37
CA CYS A 50 -19.20 1.22 0.27
C CYS A 50 -20.49 2.01 -0.04
N LEU A 51 -20.41 3.32 -0.26
CA LEU A 51 -21.59 4.17 -0.48
C LEU A 51 -21.69 4.72 -1.91
N GLY A 52 -20.55 4.96 -2.57
CA GLY A 52 -20.45 5.59 -3.89
C GLY A 52 -20.67 4.64 -5.06
N GLY A 53 -20.87 3.35 -4.79
CA GLY A 53 -21.17 2.34 -5.82
C GLY A 53 -19.97 1.89 -6.65
N VAL A 54 -18.74 2.28 -6.29
CA VAL A 54 -17.51 1.80 -6.93
C VAL A 54 -17.27 0.35 -6.54
N LYS A 55 -17.50 -0.56 -7.48
CA LYS A 55 -17.38 -2.01 -7.32
C LYS A 55 -17.00 -2.67 -8.64
N GLY A 56 -16.46 -3.88 -8.56
CA GLY A 56 -16.06 -4.62 -9.75
C GLY A 56 -15.48 -5.98 -9.39
N ASP A 57 -14.98 -6.69 -10.40
CA ASP A 57 -14.31 -7.96 -10.16
C ASP A 57 -12.85 -7.76 -9.74
N LEU A 58 -12.13 -6.86 -10.40
CA LEU A 58 -10.70 -6.61 -10.21
C LEU A 58 -10.42 -5.13 -9.89
N LEU A 59 -9.59 -4.89 -8.88
CA LEU A 59 -8.96 -3.60 -8.58
C LEU A 59 -7.44 -3.74 -8.64
N ILE A 60 -6.76 -2.78 -9.25
CA ILE A 60 -5.29 -2.73 -9.28
C ILE A 60 -4.85 -1.48 -8.50
N ASP A 61 -4.14 -1.70 -7.41
CA ASP A 61 -3.55 -0.66 -6.57
C ASP A 61 -2.10 -0.41 -7.03
N ILE A 62 -1.83 0.83 -7.43
CA ILE A 62 -0.55 1.26 -8.01
C ILE A 62 0.19 2.13 -7.00
N GLY A 63 1.39 1.69 -6.60
CA GLY A 63 2.15 2.36 -5.55
C GLY A 63 1.58 2.07 -4.16
N SER A 64 1.23 0.80 -3.93
CA SER A 64 0.67 0.33 -2.66
C SER A 64 1.58 0.61 -1.46
N GLY A 65 2.89 0.73 -1.69
CA GLY A 65 3.86 0.76 -0.61
C GLY A 65 3.74 -0.47 0.29
N PRO A 66 4.11 -0.36 1.58
CA PRO A 66 3.94 -1.44 2.54
C PRO A 66 2.57 -1.40 3.24
N THR A 67 1.55 -0.78 2.63
CA THR A 67 0.29 -0.43 3.30
C THR A 67 -0.92 -1.18 2.80
N ILE A 68 -1.92 -1.35 3.69
CA ILE A 68 -3.20 -2.00 3.36
C ILE A 68 -4.42 -1.12 3.63
N TYR A 69 -4.25 0.03 4.30
CA TYR A 69 -5.37 0.86 4.77
C TYR A 69 -6.31 1.28 3.64
N GLN A 70 -5.74 1.50 2.45
CA GLN A 70 -6.45 1.91 1.25
C GLN A 70 -7.36 0.81 0.68
N LEU A 71 -7.16 -0.44 1.09
CA LEU A 71 -7.84 -1.62 0.55
C LEU A 71 -8.94 -2.16 1.48
N LEU A 72 -9.00 -1.71 2.74
CA LEU A 72 -9.89 -2.27 3.76
C LEU A 72 -11.39 -2.14 3.43
N SER A 73 -11.81 -1.02 2.86
CA SER A 73 -13.18 -0.88 2.34
C SER A 73 -13.30 -1.35 0.90
N ALA A 74 -12.21 -1.34 0.12
CA ALA A 74 -12.22 -1.82 -1.26
C ALA A 74 -12.54 -3.32 -1.34
N CYS A 75 -12.05 -4.14 -0.41
CA CYS A 75 -12.33 -5.58 -0.41
C CYS A 75 -13.81 -5.93 -0.16
N GLU A 76 -14.64 -4.96 0.24
CA GLU A 76 -16.11 -5.16 0.28
C GLU A 76 -16.75 -5.13 -1.10
N SER A 77 -16.10 -4.47 -2.06
CA SER A 77 -16.66 -4.13 -3.36
C SER A 77 -15.91 -4.76 -4.53
N PHE A 78 -14.73 -5.34 -4.28
CA PHE A 78 -13.89 -6.02 -5.26
C PHE A 78 -13.56 -7.44 -4.82
N LYS A 79 -13.63 -8.39 -5.77
CA LYS A 79 -13.35 -9.81 -5.53
C LYS A 79 -11.85 -10.08 -5.49
N GLU A 80 -11.10 -9.43 -6.39
CA GLU A 80 -9.66 -9.55 -6.53
C GLU A 80 -9.03 -8.15 -6.49
N ILE A 81 -7.91 -8.06 -5.76
CA ILE A 81 -7.11 -6.85 -5.62
C ILE A 81 -5.67 -7.21 -5.94
N ILE A 82 -5.06 -6.53 -6.90
CA ILE A 82 -3.64 -6.64 -7.19
C ILE A 82 -2.94 -5.44 -6.58
N ALA A 83 -2.07 -5.68 -5.60
CA ALA A 83 -1.19 -4.66 -5.02
C ALA A 83 0.15 -4.63 -5.78
N THR A 84 0.58 -3.44 -6.17
CA THR A 84 1.83 -3.25 -6.92
C THR A 84 2.64 -2.10 -6.33
N ASP A 85 3.96 -2.25 -6.30
CA ASP A 85 4.87 -1.20 -5.88
C ASP A 85 6.17 -1.26 -6.69
N TYR A 86 6.83 -0.11 -6.81
CA TYR A 86 8.13 -0.03 -7.48
C TYR A 86 9.26 -0.65 -6.64
N THR A 87 9.11 -0.62 -5.32
CA THR A 87 10.14 -0.91 -4.33
C THR A 87 9.97 -2.31 -3.75
N ASP A 88 10.95 -3.19 -3.95
CA ASP A 88 10.84 -4.60 -3.53
C ASP A 88 10.67 -4.75 -2.01
N GLN A 89 11.32 -3.91 -1.20
CA GLN A 89 11.16 -3.96 0.26
C GLN A 89 9.76 -3.59 0.75
N ASN A 90 9.00 -2.81 -0.02
CA ASN A 90 7.59 -2.51 0.30
C ASN A 90 6.71 -3.75 0.11
N LEU A 91 6.89 -4.44 -1.02
CA LEU A 91 6.16 -5.69 -1.32
C LEU A 91 6.50 -6.77 -0.29
N GLN A 92 7.75 -6.86 0.14
CA GLN A 92 8.16 -7.77 1.21
C GLN A 92 7.46 -7.47 2.54
N GLU A 93 7.37 -6.20 2.96
CA GLU A 93 6.69 -5.83 4.21
C GLU A 93 5.17 -6.10 4.12
N LEU A 94 4.56 -5.87 2.95
CA LEU A 94 3.18 -6.25 2.69
C LEU A 94 2.98 -7.77 2.74
N GLU A 95 3.92 -8.55 2.20
CA GLU A 95 3.85 -10.02 2.17
C GLU A 95 3.91 -10.61 3.58
N LYS A 96 4.73 -10.03 4.47
CA LYS A 96 4.75 -10.41 5.89
C LYS A 96 3.36 -10.34 6.52
N TRP A 97 2.62 -9.25 6.25
CA TRP A 97 1.26 -9.10 6.78
C TRP A 97 0.27 -10.07 6.14
N LEU A 98 0.36 -10.30 4.82
CA LEU A 98 -0.47 -11.27 4.11
C LEU A 98 -0.26 -12.70 4.65
N ARG A 99 0.99 -13.08 4.92
CA ARG A 99 1.38 -14.40 5.44
C ARG A 99 1.28 -14.56 6.95
N ARG A 100 0.89 -13.51 7.69
CA ARG A 100 0.81 -13.50 9.15
C ARG A 100 2.17 -13.81 9.80
N GLU A 101 3.25 -13.34 9.19
CA GLU A 101 4.60 -13.55 9.70
C GLU A 101 4.82 -12.79 11.02
N PRO A 102 5.58 -13.36 11.97
CA PRO A 102 6.02 -12.62 13.14
C PRO A 102 6.74 -11.33 12.75
N GLY A 103 6.38 -10.22 13.39
CA GLY A 103 6.96 -8.91 13.09
C GLY A 103 6.23 -8.11 12.00
N ALA A 104 5.21 -8.68 11.35
CA ALA A 104 4.31 -7.92 10.49
C ALA A 104 3.73 -6.71 11.24
N PHE A 105 3.52 -5.60 10.52
CA PHE A 105 2.96 -4.39 11.11
C PHE A 105 1.54 -4.63 11.65
N ASP A 106 1.27 -4.10 12.84
CA ASP A 106 -0.04 -4.23 13.48
C ASP A 106 -1.02 -3.20 12.91
N TRP A 107 -1.87 -3.66 11.99
CA TRP A 107 -2.95 -2.87 11.42
C TRP A 107 -4.25 -2.90 12.24
N SER A 108 -4.30 -3.63 13.35
CA SER A 108 -5.54 -3.84 14.13
C SER A 108 -6.28 -2.55 14.50
N PRO A 109 -5.60 -1.45 14.93
CA PRO A 109 -6.30 -0.21 15.25
C PRO A 109 -6.95 0.45 14.02
N VAL A 110 -6.29 0.39 12.87
CA VAL A 110 -6.79 0.91 11.59
C VAL A 110 -7.97 0.06 11.10
N VAL A 111 -7.83 -1.27 11.16
CA VAL A 111 -8.88 -2.23 10.80
C VAL A 111 -10.12 -2.01 11.66
N THR A 112 -9.95 -1.86 12.98
CA THR A 112 -11.04 -1.61 13.92
C THR A 112 -11.78 -0.32 13.56
N TYR A 113 -11.04 0.74 13.24
CA TYR A 113 -11.63 2.00 12.82
C TYR A 113 -12.45 1.87 11.53
N VAL A 114 -11.99 1.09 10.55
CA VAL A 114 -12.76 0.83 9.32
C VAL A 114 -14.00 0.00 9.59
N CYS A 115 -13.91 -1.05 10.43
CA CYS A 115 -15.08 -1.81 10.85
C CYS A 115 -16.14 -0.92 11.53
N ASP A 116 -15.71 0.04 12.37
CA ASP A 116 -16.62 1.02 12.99
C ASP A 116 -17.31 1.89 11.94
N LEU A 117 -16.58 2.40 10.94
CA LEU A 117 -17.16 3.18 9.83
C LEU A 117 -18.20 2.37 9.03
N GLU A 118 -17.94 1.09 8.84
CA GLU A 118 -18.83 0.15 8.12
C GLU A 118 -20.00 -0.35 8.97
N GLY A 119 -20.16 0.15 10.20
CA GLY A 119 -21.26 -0.16 11.09
C GLY A 119 -21.10 -1.50 11.84
N ASN A 120 -19.87 -1.97 12.03
CA ASN A 120 -19.51 -3.13 12.84
C ASN A 120 -20.19 -4.45 12.42
N ARG A 121 -20.54 -4.56 11.14
CA ARG A 121 -21.13 -5.78 10.55
C ARG A 121 -20.16 -6.95 10.51
N VAL A 122 -18.86 -6.65 10.42
CA VAL A 122 -17.75 -7.59 10.34
C VAL A 122 -16.72 -7.22 11.40
N LYS A 123 -16.19 -8.20 12.14
CA LYS A 123 -15.17 -7.93 13.16
C LYS A 123 -13.77 -7.85 12.54
N GLY A 124 -12.85 -7.18 13.25
CA GLY A 124 -11.49 -6.94 12.75
C GLY A 124 -10.79 -8.18 12.14
N PRO A 125 -10.73 -9.32 12.84
CA PRO A 125 -10.11 -10.53 12.30
C PRO A 125 -10.75 -11.04 11.00
N GLU A 126 -12.07 -10.96 10.87
CA GLU A 126 -12.81 -11.35 9.67
C GLU A 126 -12.53 -10.40 8.51
N LYS A 127 -12.47 -9.09 8.79
CA LYS A 127 -12.11 -8.06 7.81
C LYS A 127 -10.70 -8.28 7.28
N GLU A 128 -9.72 -8.51 8.16
CA GLU A 128 -8.36 -8.77 7.72
C GLU A 128 -8.27 -10.04 6.88
N GLU A 129 -8.94 -11.12 7.29
CA GLU A 129 -8.95 -12.37 6.54
C GLU A 129 -9.60 -12.20 5.16
N LYS A 130 -10.70 -11.44 5.08
CA LYS A 130 -11.33 -11.10 3.81
C LYS A 130 -10.37 -10.34 2.90
N LEU A 131 -9.64 -9.36 3.44
CA LEU A 131 -8.65 -8.62 2.67
C LEU A 131 -7.49 -9.51 2.21
N ARG A 132 -6.94 -10.35 3.10
CA ARG A 132 -5.86 -11.30 2.75
C ARG A 132 -6.25 -12.25 1.62
N ARG A 133 -7.52 -12.66 1.54
CA ARG A 133 -8.03 -13.50 0.44
C ARG A 133 -8.20 -12.75 -0.87
N ALA A 134 -8.56 -11.47 -0.81
CA ALA A 134 -8.78 -10.65 -2.00
C ALA A 134 -7.46 -10.17 -2.61
N VAL A 135 -6.44 -9.92 -1.79
CA VAL A 135 -5.17 -9.32 -2.23
C VAL A 135 -4.21 -10.38 -2.78
N ARG A 136 -3.62 -10.05 -3.92
CA ARG A 136 -2.45 -10.72 -4.50
C ARG A 136 -1.40 -9.67 -4.81
N GLN A 137 -0.13 -10.08 -4.77
CA GLN A 137 0.98 -9.24 -5.20
C GLN A 137 1.38 -9.64 -6.62
N GLU A 138 1.61 -8.65 -7.48
CA GLU A 138 2.37 -8.88 -8.70
C GLU A 138 3.85 -8.55 -8.43
N PRO A 139 4.79 -9.44 -8.78
CA PRO A 139 6.21 -9.11 -8.70
C PRO A 139 6.48 -7.86 -9.53
N GLY A 140 7.01 -6.82 -8.89
CA GLY A 140 7.56 -5.69 -9.63
C GLY A 140 8.58 -6.22 -10.65
N GLN A 141 8.61 -5.67 -11.87
CA GLN A 141 9.59 -6.09 -12.87
C GLN A 141 10.99 -6.07 -12.24
N PRO A 142 11.77 -7.17 -12.36
CA PRO A 142 13.07 -7.28 -11.70
C PRO A 142 13.96 -6.10 -12.10
N ALA A 143 14.73 -5.55 -11.17
CA ALA A 143 15.60 -4.40 -11.43
C ALA A 143 16.53 -4.58 -12.64
N GLN A 144 16.89 -5.84 -12.97
CA GLN A 144 17.67 -6.20 -14.16
C GLN A 144 16.91 -6.03 -15.50
N ALA A 145 15.59 -6.18 -15.51
CA ALA A 145 14.75 -5.89 -16.68
C ALA A 145 14.48 -4.38 -16.85
N ARG A 146 14.83 -3.56 -15.84
CA ARG A 146 14.75 -2.09 -15.88
C ARG A 146 15.97 -1.45 -16.59
N GLY A 147 16.79 -2.25 -17.27
CA GLY A 147 17.96 -1.84 -18.04
C GLY A 147 17.61 -0.75 -19.06
N LEU A 148 18.26 0.40 -18.92
CA LEU A 148 18.15 1.57 -19.79
C LEU A 148 18.57 1.25 -21.23
N PRO A 149 17.82 1.64 -22.28
CA PRO A 149 18.41 1.86 -23.59
C PRO A 149 19.07 3.24 -23.56
N GLY A 150 20.37 3.31 -23.28
CA GLY A 150 21.08 4.58 -23.26
C GLY A 150 22.59 4.41 -23.31
N GLY A 151 23.16 4.48 -24.52
CA GLY A 151 24.60 4.59 -24.70
C GLY A 151 25.21 3.82 -25.87
N ARG A 152 24.59 3.76 -27.06
CA ARG A 152 25.41 3.57 -28.27
C ARG A 152 26.10 4.91 -28.54
N GLY A 153 27.36 5.02 -28.12
CA GLY A 153 28.25 6.04 -28.63
C GLY A 153 28.23 5.98 -30.15
N ARG A 154 27.85 7.08 -30.79
CA ARG A 154 28.21 7.31 -32.19
C ARG A 154 29.73 7.44 -32.20
N ALA A 155 30.41 6.52 -32.88
CA ALA A 155 31.73 6.81 -33.39
C ALA A 155 31.58 7.99 -34.36
N GLU A 156 32.22 9.11 -34.02
CA GLU A 156 32.51 10.15 -34.99
C GLU A 156 33.65 9.61 -35.87
N GLU A 157 33.35 9.34 -37.14
CA GLU A 157 34.35 9.32 -38.20
C GLU A 157 34.80 10.76 -38.47
N GLN A 158 36.04 11.09 -38.10
CA GLN A 158 36.95 11.97 -38.85
C GLN A 158 38.37 11.44 -38.71
#